data_AF-A0A957C839-F1
#
_entry.id   AF-A0A957C839-F1
#
_cell.length_a   1.000
_cell.length_b   1.000
_cell.length_c   1.000
_cell.angle_alpha   90.00
_cell.angle_beta   90.00
_cell.angle_gamma   90.00
#
_symmetry.space_group_name_H-M   'P 1'
#
loop_
_entity.id
_entity.type
_entity.pdbx_description
1 polymer ?
#
loop_
_entity_poly.entity_id
_entity_poly.type
_entity_poly.pdbx_seq_one_letter_code
_entity_poly.pdbx_strand_id
1 'polypeptide(L)'
;MIPSIENIQFEENNERLKVVMPAQKRWIYFGLYSIMLLAWVGMAVFGVIYTVRIAISGERFAFVFTVMLLGLLYLLYRLGKMVWEQWQYYAANREILFIHKEMMILRRPVSIFGITTAYDRTHVTPFYMSDKHHCPAFDYGHQHVYFGHDLPADPAARLIGYLNARYHPHFDEDDD
;
A
#
# COMPACT_ATOMS: atom_id res chain seq x y z
N MET A 1 23.17 21.59 -6.06
CA MET A 1 23.37 20.67 -4.91
C MET A 1 22.01 20.22 -4.46
N ILE A 2 21.69 18.94 -4.63
CA ILE A 2 20.39 18.35 -4.28
C ILE A 2 20.35 18.22 -2.76
N PRO A 3 19.30 18.68 -2.06
CA PRO A 3 19.22 18.57 -0.61
C PRO A 3 19.11 17.09 -0.23
N SER A 4 20.21 16.51 0.26
CA SER A 4 20.17 15.22 0.94
C SER A 4 19.55 15.45 2.31
N ILE A 5 18.24 15.25 2.40
CA ILE A 5 17.55 15.12 3.68
C ILE A 5 17.91 13.72 4.19
N GLU A 6 19.13 13.54 4.71
CA GLU A 6 19.84 12.39 5.35
C GLU A 6 19.44 10.92 5.04
N ASN A 7 18.18 10.61 4.71
CA ASN A 7 17.66 9.31 4.29
C ASN A 7 16.66 9.36 3.10
N ILE A 8 16.35 10.52 2.53
CA ILE A 8 15.50 10.65 1.33
C ILE A 8 16.40 10.74 0.09
N GLN A 9 16.32 9.75 -0.80
CA GLN A 9 17.06 9.78 -2.07
C GLN A 9 16.16 10.34 -3.17
N PHE A 10 16.61 11.43 -3.77
CA PHE A 10 16.01 12.01 -4.97
C PHE A 10 16.82 11.54 -6.18
N GLU A 11 16.26 10.64 -6.97
CA GLU A 11 16.78 10.32 -8.30
C GLU A 11 15.99 11.15 -9.30
N GLU A 12 16.64 12.20 -9.82
CA GLU A 12 16.07 13.09 -10.82
C GLU A 12 16.55 12.67 -12.21
N ASN A 13 15.60 12.36 -13.09
CA ASN A 13 15.84 12.20 -14.52
C ASN A 13 15.00 13.27 -15.24
N ASN A 14 15.42 13.75 -16.42
CA ASN A 14 14.86 14.91 -17.12
C ASN A 14 13.32 14.91 -17.34
N GLU A 15 12.65 13.77 -17.12
CA GLU A 15 11.20 13.62 -17.24
C GLU A 15 10.50 13.06 -15.99
N ARG A 16 11.24 12.65 -14.95
CA ARG A 16 10.73 11.84 -13.83
C ARG A 16 11.46 12.16 -12.53
N LEU A 17 10.70 12.43 -11.48
CA LEU A 17 11.22 12.51 -10.11
C LEU A 17 10.92 11.21 -9.38
N LYS A 18 11.95 10.57 -8.84
CA LYS A 18 11.80 9.42 -7.94
C LYS A 18 12.26 9.83 -6.55
N VAL A 19 11.32 9.82 -5.60
CA VAL A 19 11.55 10.08 -4.19
C VAL A 19 11.52 8.75 -3.44
N VAL A 20 12.64 8.34 -2.86
CA VAL A 20 12.72 7.14 -2.02
C VAL A 20 12.72 7.58 -0.56
N MET A 21 11.74 7.10 0.20
CA MET A 21 11.56 7.41 1.61
C MET A 21 11.76 6.14 2.46
N PRO A 22 12.45 6.23 3.60
CA PRO A 22 12.57 5.12 4.52
C PRO A 22 11.21 4.84 5.18
N ALA A 23 10.85 3.56 5.32
CA ALA A 23 9.72 3.13 6.13
C ALA A 23 10.26 2.34 7.33
N GLN A 24 9.84 2.70 8.54
CA GLN A 24 10.21 1.97 9.73
C GLN A 24 9.43 0.66 9.80
N LYS A 25 10.18 -0.43 9.93
CA LYS A 25 9.58 -1.76 10.00
C LYS A 25 8.92 -1.95 11.35
N ARG A 26 7.58 -1.98 11.37
CA ARG A 26 6.81 -2.34 12.55
C ARG A 26 6.79 -3.85 12.73
N TRP A 27 7.87 -4.40 13.31
CA TRP A 27 8.11 -5.83 13.45
C TRP A 27 6.97 -6.61 14.12
N ILE A 28 6.27 -6.00 15.08
CA ILE A 28 5.13 -6.62 15.77
C ILE A 28 3.99 -6.90 14.78
N TYR A 29 3.57 -5.89 14.01
CA TYR A 29 2.52 -6.05 13.01
C TYR A 29 2.96 -6.98 11.88
N PHE A 30 4.20 -6.87 11.41
CA PHE A 30 4.75 -7.79 10.42
C PHE A 30 4.70 -9.26 10.90
N GLY A 31 5.08 -9.53 12.15
CA GLY A 31 4.99 -10.85 12.76
C GLY A 31 3.56 -11.35 12.86
N LEU A 32 2.64 -10.51 13.37
CA LEU A 32 1.23 -10.84 13.49
C LEU A 32 0.61 -11.21 12.14
N TYR A 33 0.78 -10.37 11.13
CA TYR A 33 0.27 -10.64 9.79
C TYR A 33 0.94 -11.84 9.14
N SER A 34 2.20 -12.14 9.44
CA SER A 34 2.88 -13.35 8.95
C SER A 34 2.24 -14.62 9.51
N ILE A 35 1.92 -14.64 10.81
CA ILE A 35 1.23 -15.77 11.44
C ILE A 35 -0.19 -15.92 10.85
N MET A 36 -0.91 -14.81 10.68
CA MET A 36 -2.23 -14.82 10.05
C MET A 36 -2.18 -15.33 8.61
N LEU A 37 -1.16 -14.95 7.85
CA LEU A 37 -0.93 -15.40 6.48
C LEU A 37 -0.73 -16.92 6.44
N LEU A 38 0.13 -17.46 7.31
CA LEU A 38 0.39 -18.89 7.41
C LEU A 38 -0.85 -19.68 7.82
N ALA A 39 -1.59 -19.19 8.82
CA ALA A 39 -2.85 -19.79 9.24
C ALA A 39 -3.87 -19.79 8.10
N TRP A 40 -3.98 -18.67 7.37
CA TRP A 40 -4.84 -18.57 6.20
C TRP A 40 -4.47 -19.56 5.11
N VAL A 41 -3.19 -19.67 4.74
CA VAL A 41 -2.72 -20.65 3.75
C VAL A 41 -3.08 -22.07 4.19
N GLY A 42 -2.84 -22.41 5.46
CA GLY A 42 -3.20 -23.71 6.02
C GLY A 42 -4.69 -24.01 5.92
N MET A 43 -5.54 -23.06 6.34
CA MET A 43 -6.99 -23.20 6.24
C MET A 43 -7.48 -23.29 4.79
N ALA A 44 -6.88 -22.53 3.86
CA ALA A 44 -7.25 -22.56 2.45
C ALA A 44 -6.91 -23.92 1.81
N VAL A 45 -5.70 -24.43 2.04
CA VAL A 45 -5.28 -25.74 1.54
C VAL A 45 -6.16 -26.85 2.12
N PHE A 46 -6.38 -26.83 3.44
CA PHE A 46 -7.26 -27.81 4.09
C PHE A 46 -8.70 -27.73 3.59
N GLY A 47 -9.25 -26.52 3.44
CA GLY A 47 -10.60 -26.28 2.94
C GLY A 47 -10.80 -26.80 1.52
N VAL A 48 -9.81 -26.61 0.63
CA VAL A 48 -9.85 -27.15 -0.73
C VAL A 48 -9.83 -28.68 -0.71
N ILE A 49 -8.90 -29.29 0.05
CA ILE A 49 -8.81 -30.75 0.16
C ILE A 49 -10.12 -31.34 0.71
N TYR A 50 -10.68 -30.73 1.75
CA TYR A 50 -11.93 -31.17 2.36
C TYR A 50 -13.11 -31.06 1.38
N THR A 51 -13.19 -29.96 0.63
CA THR A 51 -14.24 -29.75 -0.38
C THR A 51 -14.20 -30.80 -1.48
N VAL A 52 -13.00 -31.12 -1.99
CA VAL A 52 -12.81 -32.16 -3.01
C VAL A 52 -13.20 -33.54 -2.47
N ARG A 53 -12.84 -33.86 -1.22
CA ARG A 53 -13.23 -35.13 -0.59
C ARG A 53 -14.75 -35.28 -0.46
N ILE A 54 -15.44 -34.22 -0.03
CA ILE A 54 -16.92 -34.21 0.07
C ILE A 54 -17.56 -34.36 -1.30
N ALA A 55 -17.03 -33.68 -2.33
CA ALA A 55 -17.58 -33.76 -3.68
C ALA A 55 -17.55 -35.19 -4.26
N ILE A 56 -16.57 -36.00 -3.86
CA ILE A 56 -16.36 -37.37 -4.35
C ILE A 56 -16.93 -38.44 -3.39
N SER A 57 -17.42 -38.06 -2.21
CA SER A 57 -17.84 -39.01 -1.16
C SER A 57 -19.10 -39.83 -1.50
N GLY A 58 -19.85 -39.44 -2.53
CA GLY A 58 -21.08 -40.14 -2.94
C GLY A 58 -22.25 -39.98 -1.96
N GLU A 59 -22.14 -39.07 -0.98
CA GLU A 59 -23.21 -38.85 -0.01
C GLU A 59 -24.42 -38.14 -0.62
N ARG A 60 -25.62 -38.43 -0.08
CA ARG A 60 -26.90 -37.94 -0.58
C ARG A 60 -26.99 -36.41 -0.65
N PHE A 61 -26.28 -35.71 0.23
CA PHE A 61 -26.23 -34.25 0.30
C PHE A 61 -24.88 -33.66 -0.12
N ALA A 62 -23.97 -34.47 -0.70
CA ALA A 62 -22.63 -34.05 -1.08
C ALA A 62 -22.64 -32.76 -1.93
N PHE A 63 -23.55 -32.69 -2.91
CA PHE A 63 -23.71 -31.51 -3.76
C PHE A 63 -23.99 -30.22 -2.97
N VAL A 64 -24.94 -30.25 -2.04
CA VAL A 64 -25.32 -29.07 -1.23
C VAL A 64 -24.16 -28.65 -0.33
N PHE A 65 -23.49 -29.61 0.31
CA PHE A 65 -22.31 -29.33 1.13
C PHE A 65 -21.15 -28.76 0.31
N THR A 66 -20.88 -29.28 -0.89
CA THR A 66 -19.85 -28.73 -1.79
C THR A 66 -20.15 -27.29 -2.16
N VAL A 67 -21.38 -26.95 -2.53
CA VAL A 67 -21.75 -25.56 -2.85
C VAL A 67 -21.56 -24.64 -1.65
N MET A 68 -21.97 -25.08 -0.46
CA MET A 68 -21.78 -24.32 0.78
C MET A 68 -20.28 -24.10 1.08
N LEU A 69 -19.45 -25.13 0.91
CA LEU A 69 -18.00 -25.05 1.10
C LEU A 69 -17.31 -24.15 0.07
N LEU A 70 -17.78 -24.15 -1.18
CA LEU A 70 -17.30 -23.20 -2.21
C LEU A 70 -17.59 -21.75 -1.81
N GLY A 71 -18.79 -21.48 -1.25
CA GLY A 71 -19.12 -20.17 -0.68
C GLY A 71 -18.18 -19.77 0.47
N LEU A 72 -17.89 -20.70 1.38
CA LEU A 72 -16.94 -20.49 2.47
C LEU A 72 -15.52 -20.25 1.96
N LEU A 73 -15.06 -21.02 0.97
CA LEU A 73 -13.75 -20.86 0.33
C LEU A 73 -13.63 -19.50 -0.37
N TYR A 74 -14.69 -19.03 -1.02
CA TYR A 74 -14.72 -17.70 -1.61
C TYR A 74 -14.58 -16.60 -0.56
N LEU A 75 -15.27 -16.72 0.58
CA LEU A 75 -15.14 -15.78 1.69
C LEU A 75 -13.72 -15.82 2.28
N LEU A 76 -13.18 -17.03 2.48
CA LEU A 76 -11.81 -17.23 2.95
C LEU A 76 -10.79 -16.61 1.98
N TYR A 77 -10.99 -16.75 0.67
CA TYR A 77 -10.16 -16.11 -0.35
C TYR A 77 -10.17 -14.59 -0.21
N ARG A 78 -11.35 -13.98 -0.02
CA ARG A 78 -11.48 -12.53 0.17
C ARG A 78 -10.73 -12.05 1.41
N LEU A 79 -10.82 -12.78 2.53
CA LEU A 79 -10.07 -12.49 3.75
C LEU A 79 -8.56 -12.63 3.53
N GLY A 80 -8.15 -13.66 2.80
CA GLY A 80 -6.77 -13.89 2.41
C GLY A 80 -6.16 -12.74 1.64
N LYS A 81 -6.90 -12.21 0.67
CA LYS A 81 -6.49 -11.02 -0.09
C LYS A 81 -6.21 -9.83 0.82
N MET A 82 -7.08 -9.56 1.80
CA MET A 82 -6.87 -8.47 2.76
C MET A 82 -5.64 -8.70 3.64
N VAL A 83 -5.48 -9.92 4.17
CA VAL A 83 -4.31 -10.28 5.01
C VAL A 83 -3.02 -10.15 4.20
N TRP A 84 -3.04 -10.57 2.94
CA TRP A 84 -1.92 -10.48 2.02
C TRP A 84 -1.52 -9.03 1.75
N GLU A 85 -2.48 -8.15 1.44
CA GLU A 85 -2.23 -6.72 1.23
C GLU A 85 -1.64 -6.05 2.49
N GLN A 86 -2.19 -6.35 3.67
CA GLN A 86 -1.66 -5.84 4.93
C GLN A 86 -0.26 -6.38 5.23
N TRP A 87 -0.03 -7.67 5.01
CA TRP A 87 1.29 -8.27 5.17
C TRP A 87 2.33 -7.58 4.28
N GLN A 88 2.00 -7.32 3.01
CA GLN A 88 2.88 -6.59 2.10
C GLN A 88 3.15 -5.15 2.55
N TYR A 89 2.13 -4.47 3.07
CA TYR A 89 2.27 -3.12 3.61
C TYR A 89 3.32 -3.09 4.74
N TYR A 90 3.23 -4.00 5.72
CA TYR A 90 4.18 -4.07 6.84
C TYR A 90 5.51 -4.76 6.50
N ALA A 91 5.58 -5.49 5.39
CA ALA A 91 6.81 -6.10 4.89
C ALA A 91 7.70 -5.11 4.13
N ALA A 92 7.14 -4.01 3.62
CA ALA A 92 7.88 -3.00 2.87
C ALA A 92 8.79 -2.19 3.80
N ASN A 93 10.07 -2.05 3.42
CA ASN A 93 11.07 -1.29 4.19
C ASN A 93 11.31 0.13 3.62
N ARG A 94 10.64 0.47 2.52
CA ARG A 94 10.78 1.75 1.82
C ARG A 94 9.51 2.04 1.06
N GLU A 95 9.21 3.32 0.92
CA GLU A 95 8.20 3.83 0.02
C GLU A 95 8.88 4.59 -1.11
N ILE A 96 8.41 4.43 -2.33
CA ILE A 96 8.97 5.08 -3.51
C ILE A 96 7.84 5.83 -4.20
N LEU A 97 7.95 7.14 -4.25
CA LEU A 97 7.06 8.01 -5.01
C LEU A 97 7.71 8.33 -6.34
N PHE A 98 7.10 7.90 -7.43
CA PHE A 98 7.47 8.29 -8.79
C PHE A 98 6.50 9.36 -9.27
N ILE A 99 7.01 10.50 -9.69
CA ILE A 99 6.22 11.58 -10.28
C ILE A 99 6.65 11.76 -11.72
N HIS A 100 5.72 11.47 -12.63
CA HIS A 100 5.83 11.70 -14.07
C HIS A 100 4.94 12.89 -14.47
N LYS A 101 5.08 13.34 -15.72
CA LYS A 101 4.28 14.46 -16.26
C LYS A 101 2.76 14.24 -16.19
N GLU A 102 2.30 13.00 -16.33
CA GLU A 102 0.88 12.65 -16.39
C GLU A 102 0.41 11.81 -15.18
N MET A 103 1.33 11.12 -14.51
CA MET A 103 0.99 10.11 -13.51
C MET A 103 1.90 10.17 -12.29
N MET A 104 1.31 9.87 -11.14
CA MET A 104 2.00 9.73 -9.87
C MET A 104 1.86 8.28 -9.40
N ILE A 105 2.98 7.60 -9.18
CA ILE A 105 2.99 6.21 -8.73
C ILE A 105 3.58 6.14 -7.34
N LEU A 106 2.80 5.68 -6.37
CA LEU A 106 3.29 5.28 -5.06
C LEU A 106 3.55 3.78 -5.06
N ARG A 107 4.80 3.38 -4.80
CA ARG A 107 5.25 1.99 -4.80
C ARG A 107 5.88 1.61 -3.48
N ARG A 108 5.41 0.52 -2.89
CA ARG A 108 5.95 -0.11 -1.67
C ARG A 108 6.57 -1.46 -2.04
N PRO A 109 7.85 -1.50 -2.43
CA PRO A 109 8.48 -2.73 -2.91
C PRO A 109 8.63 -3.77 -1.79
N VAL A 110 8.08 -4.96 -2.04
CA VAL A 110 8.39 -6.22 -1.34
C VAL A 110 8.85 -7.18 -2.41
N SER A 111 10.14 -7.57 -2.39
CA SER A 111 10.86 -8.36 -3.43
C SER A 111 10.26 -8.35 -4.85
N ILE A 112 9.21 -9.15 -5.09
CA ILE A 112 8.54 -9.38 -6.39
C ILE A 112 7.06 -8.96 -6.40
N PHE A 113 6.42 -8.74 -5.24
CA PHE A 113 4.97 -8.53 -5.12
C PHE A 113 4.56 -7.19 -4.48
N GLY A 114 5.46 -6.20 -4.45
CA GLY A 114 5.18 -4.92 -3.81
C GLY A 114 3.90 -4.22 -4.29
N ILE A 115 3.23 -3.52 -3.37
CA ILE A 115 2.02 -2.75 -3.66
C ILE A 115 2.41 -1.56 -4.54
N THR A 116 1.72 -1.40 -5.67
CA THR A 116 1.93 -0.28 -6.58
C THR A 116 0.58 0.34 -6.89
N THR A 117 0.42 1.62 -6.56
CA THR A 117 -0.78 2.41 -6.84
C THR A 117 -0.40 3.58 -7.73
N ALA A 118 -1.09 3.73 -8.86
CA ALA A 118 -0.91 4.83 -9.79
C ALA A 118 -2.13 5.76 -9.74
N TYR A 119 -1.86 7.05 -9.76
CA TYR A 119 -2.82 8.14 -9.70
C TYR A 119 -2.57 9.07 -10.89
N ASP A 120 -3.63 9.59 -11.50
CA ASP A 120 -3.51 10.62 -12.53
C ASP A 120 -3.17 11.96 -11.87
N ARG A 121 -2.08 12.60 -12.31
CA ARG A 121 -1.58 13.84 -11.70
C ARG A 121 -2.59 14.98 -11.79
N THR A 122 -3.44 14.99 -12.82
CA THR A 122 -4.42 16.08 -13.03
C THR A 122 -5.48 16.17 -11.92
N HIS A 123 -5.68 15.10 -11.16
CA HIS A 123 -6.67 15.02 -10.08
C HIS A 123 -6.03 14.95 -8.69
N VAL A 124 -4.71 15.12 -8.61
CA VAL A 124 -3.97 15.13 -7.34
C VAL A 124 -3.96 16.56 -6.79
N THR A 125 -4.43 16.72 -5.56
CA THR A 125 -4.34 17.99 -4.84
C THR A 125 -2.90 18.28 -4.41
N PRO A 126 -2.58 19.54 -4.07
CA PRO A 126 -1.31 19.89 -3.46
C PRO A 126 -1.01 19.01 -2.24
N PHE A 127 0.26 18.74 -2.03
CA PHE A 127 0.72 17.92 -0.92
C PHE A 127 0.54 18.71 0.38
N TYR A 128 0.08 18.05 1.43
CA TYR A 128 -0.15 18.68 2.73
C TYR A 128 0.28 17.74 3.86
N MET A 129 0.43 18.27 5.06
CA MET A 129 0.72 17.47 6.24
C MET A 129 -0.60 17.03 6.87
N SER A 130 -0.81 15.71 7.00
CA SER A 130 -2.03 15.19 7.63
C SER A 130 -1.94 15.30 9.15
N ASP A 131 -2.82 16.08 9.77
CA ASP A 131 -2.94 16.19 11.24
C ASP A 131 -3.26 14.83 11.90
N LYS A 132 -4.03 13.99 11.21
CA LYS A 132 -4.48 12.70 11.74
C LYS A 132 -3.34 11.70 11.87
N HIS A 133 -2.47 11.64 10.86
CA HIS A 133 -1.42 10.62 10.76
C HIS A 133 0.00 11.18 10.91
N HIS A 134 0.14 12.50 11.07
CA HIS A 134 1.40 13.22 11.18
C HIS A 134 2.38 12.84 10.06
N CYS A 135 1.87 12.73 8.83
CA CYS A 135 2.64 12.34 7.67
C CYS A 135 2.21 13.12 6.41
N PRO A 136 3.09 13.24 5.41
CA PRO A 136 2.73 13.78 4.10
C PRO A 136 1.54 13.04 3.47
N ALA A 137 0.63 13.81 2.89
CA ALA A 137 -0.54 13.31 2.20
C ALA A 137 -0.85 14.13 0.94
N PHE A 138 -1.62 13.55 0.05
CA PHE A 138 -2.30 14.24 -1.05
C PHE A 138 -3.66 13.58 -1.27
N ASP A 139 -4.60 14.34 -1.85
CA ASP A 139 -5.92 13.82 -2.17
C ASP A 139 -6.03 13.48 -3.64
N TYR A 140 -6.71 12.37 -3.91
CA TYR A 140 -7.13 11.96 -5.23
C TYR A 140 -8.64 11.77 -5.21
N GLY A 141 -9.38 12.82 -5.63
CA GLY A 141 -10.83 12.87 -5.48
C GLY A 141 -11.24 12.82 -4.01
N HIS A 142 -11.88 11.72 -3.58
CA HIS A 142 -12.29 11.49 -2.19
C HIS A 142 -11.31 10.62 -1.38
N GLN A 143 -10.21 10.19 -1.98
CA GLN A 143 -9.25 9.30 -1.34
C GLN A 143 -8.03 10.09 -0.85
N HIS A 144 -7.83 10.10 0.47
CA HIS A 144 -6.61 10.59 1.10
C HIS A 144 -5.49 9.56 0.94
N VAL A 145 -4.40 9.94 0.27
CA VAL A 145 -3.23 9.08 0.04
C VAL A 145 -2.10 9.53 0.94
N TYR A 146 -1.80 8.71 1.95
CA TYR A 146 -0.74 8.95 2.92
C TYR A 146 0.58 8.28 2.50
N PHE A 147 1.68 9.00 2.66
CA PHE A 147 3.03 8.52 2.36
C PHE A 147 4.04 9.08 3.37
N GLY A 148 5.22 8.46 3.48
CA GLY A 148 6.27 8.92 4.37
C GLY A 148 5.90 8.87 5.85
N HIS A 149 5.13 7.86 6.28
CA HIS A 149 4.60 7.75 7.65
C HIS A 149 5.64 7.86 8.76
N ASP A 150 6.88 7.46 8.48
CA ASP A 150 7.96 7.45 9.47
C ASP A 150 8.98 8.56 9.22
N LEU A 151 8.68 9.52 8.34
CA LEU A 151 9.48 10.73 8.18
C LEU A 151 9.29 11.64 9.40
N PRO A 152 10.38 12.18 9.97
CA PRO A 152 10.25 13.25 10.96
C PRO A 152 9.58 14.48 10.34
N ALA A 153 8.94 15.31 11.19
CA ALA A 153 8.15 16.46 10.73
C ALA A 153 8.96 17.45 9.88
N ASP A 154 10.22 17.76 10.23
CA ASP A 154 11.02 18.72 9.47
C ASP A 154 11.44 18.21 8.06
N PRO A 155 11.92 16.95 7.90
CA PRO A 155 12.03 16.30 6.60
C PRO A 155 10.72 16.26 5.80
N ALA A 156 9.60 15.94 6.45
CA ALA A 156 8.30 15.86 5.81
C ALA A 156 7.84 17.21 5.25
N ALA A 157 7.89 18.27 6.07
CA ALA A 157 7.55 19.63 5.65
C ALA A 157 8.45 20.13 4.49
N ARG A 158 9.76 19.86 4.56
CA ARG A 158 10.69 20.20 3.47
C ARG A 158 10.39 19.44 2.17
N LEU A 159 10.00 18.17 2.27
CA LEU A 159 9.60 17.38 1.11
C LEU A 159 8.31 17.94 0.50
N ILE A 160 7.31 18.28 1.32
CA ILE A 160 6.05 18.87 0.88
C ILE A 160 6.30 20.21 0.17
N GLY A 161 7.06 21.12 0.79
CA GLY A 161 7.40 22.40 0.19
C GLY A 161 8.15 22.26 -1.14
N TYR A 162 9.08 21.31 -1.25
CA TYR A 162 9.77 21.01 -2.51
C TYR A 162 8.81 20.48 -3.59
N LEU A 163 7.91 19.57 -3.23
CA LEU A 163 6.94 18.98 -4.15
C LEU A 163 5.90 20.01 -4.63
N ASN A 164 5.38 20.83 -3.73
CA ASN A 164 4.43 21.90 -4.06
C ASN A 164 5.09 22.98 -4.91
N ALA A 165 6.28 23.46 -4.56
CA ALA A 165 7.00 24.46 -5.36
C ALA A 165 7.27 23.98 -6.80
N ARG A 166 7.47 22.67 -6.99
CA ARG A 166 7.75 22.07 -8.30
C ARG A 166 6.51 21.76 -9.13
N TYR A 167 5.46 21.22 -8.49
CA TYR A 167 4.30 20.65 -9.19
C TYR A 167 3.01 21.45 -9.02
N HIS A 168 2.93 22.29 -7.99
CA HIS A 168 1.81 23.16 -7.65
C HIS A 168 2.32 24.60 -7.33
N PRO A 169 3.04 25.27 -8.26
CA PRO A 169 3.71 26.55 -7.98
C PRO A 169 2.76 27.74 -7.75
N HIS A 170 1.46 27.56 -7.97
CA HIS A 170 0.41 28.57 -7.75
C HIS A 170 -0.44 28.27 -6.52
N PHE A 171 -0.04 27.27 -5.71
CA PHE A 171 -0.70 26.98 -4.46
C PHE A 171 0.00 27.75 -3.35
N ASP A 172 -0.66 28.79 -2.85
CA ASP A 172 -0.27 29.48 -1.63
C ASP A 172 -1.03 28.82 -0.46
N GLU A 173 -0.30 28.34 0.56
CA GLU A 173 -0.88 27.73 1.78
C GLU A 173 -1.75 28.71 2.58
N ASP A 174 -1.76 29.99 2.22
CA ASP A 174 -2.47 31.09 2.88
C ASP A 174 -3.92 31.32 2.35
N ASP A 175 -4.38 30.54 1.37
CA ASP A 175 -5.70 30.71 0.73
C ASP A 175 -6.87 29.92 1.39
N ASP A 176 -6.63 29.23 2.53
CA ASP A 176 -7.67 28.53 3.33
C ASP A 176 -7.73 29.00 4.81
#